data_AF-A0A9N8WAE7-F1
#
_entry.id   AF-A0A9N8WAE7-F1
#
_cell.length_a   1.000
_cell.length_b   1.000
_cell.length_c   1.000
_cell.angle_alpha   90.00
_cell.angle_beta   90.00
_cell.angle_gamma   90.00
#
_symmetry.space_group_name_H-M   'P 1'
#
loop_
_entity.id
_entity.type
_entity.pdbx_description
1 polymer ?
#
loop_
_entity_poly.entity_id
_entity_poly.type
_entity_poly.pdbx_seq_one_letter_code
_entity_poly.pdbx_strand_id
1 'polypeptide(L)'
;MTIEISSLDKIRDSLYELLNTYILPSNLMKYLFLAIVRRADNNVKCEILEKAAEFEHRSVIGSKAIIHIEAFVINAMYIIGRHKEGLNQESMDID
;
A
#
# COMPACT_ATOMS: atom_id res chain seq x y z
N MET A 1 -16.12 0.95 0.99
CA MET A 1 -15.32 2.18 1.16
C MET A 1 -14.57 2.44 -0.13
N THR A 2 -15.17 3.23 -1.02
CA THR A 2 -14.60 3.59 -2.32
C THR A 2 -13.32 4.40 -2.09
N ILE A 3 -12.21 4.00 -2.71
CA ILE A 3 -10.94 4.76 -2.66
C ILE A 3 -11.20 6.07 -3.38
N GLU A 4 -11.34 7.16 -2.64
CA GLU A 4 -11.58 8.47 -3.26
C GLU A 4 -10.36 8.89 -4.07
N ILE A 5 -10.59 9.27 -5.34
CA ILE A 5 -9.55 9.74 -6.28
C ILE A 5 -8.76 10.91 -5.67
N SER A 6 -9.41 11.74 -4.85
CA SER A 6 -8.83 12.85 -4.10
C SER A 6 -7.72 12.43 -3.12
N SER A 7 -7.72 11.18 -2.65
CA SER A 7 -6.69 10.63 -1.77
C SER A 7 -5.45 10.15 -2.54
N LEU A 8 -5.63 9.62 -3.75
CA LEU A 8 -4.54 9.10 -4.57
C LEU A 8 -3.66 10.23 -5.13
N ASP A 9 -4.25 11.34 -5.56
CA ASP A 9 -3.49 12.48 -6.08
C ASP A 9 -2.55 13.07 -5.01
N LYS A 10 -3.01 13.20 -3.76
CA LYS A 10 -2.17 13.65 -2.64
C LYS A 10 -1.02 12.68 -2.32
N ILE A 11 -1.29 11.37 -2.42
CA ILE A 11 -0.27 10.33 -2.26
C ILE A 11 0.76 10.46 -3.38
N ARG A 12 0.31 10.64 -4.62
CA ARG A 12 1.16 10.80 -5.78
C ARG A 12 2.08 12.02 -5.64
N ASP A 13 1.54 13.17 -5.21
CA ASP A 13 2.33 14.38 -4.94
C ASP A 13 3.42 14.13 -3.88
N SER A 14 3.05 13.46 -2.77
CA SER A 14 3.98 13.12 -1.69
C SER A 14 5.08 12.14 -2.16
N LEU A 15 4.73 11.16 -2.98
CA LEU A 15 5.67 10.20 -3.56
C LEU A 15 6.63 10.89 -4.54
N TYR A 16 6.16 11.83 -5.35
CA TYR A 16 7.01 12.63 -6.24
C TYR A 16 7.99 13.49 -5.45
N GLU A 17 7.56 14.13 -4.37
CA GLU A 17 8.45 14.90 -3.50
C GLU A 17 9.55 13.99 -2.92
N LEU A 18 9.20 12.82 -2.38
CA LEU A 18 10.20 11.92 -1.77
C LEU A 18 11.20 11.34 -2.78
N LEU A 19 10.73 10.96 -3.98
CA LEU A 19 11.58 10.39 -5.02
C LEU A 19 12.47 11.43 -5.72
N ASN A 20 11.97 12.65 -5.93
CA ASN A 20 12.76 13.69 -6.58
C ASN A 20 13.82 14.28 -5.65
N THR A 21 13.57 14.28 -4.33
CA THR A 21 14.42 15.06 -3.43
C THR A 21 15.57 14.24 -2.83
N TYR A 22 15.40 13.01 -2.30
CA TYR A 22 16.51 12.36 -1.57
C TYR A 22 16.53 10.82 -1.41
N ILE A 23 15.57 10.04 -1.94
CA ILE A 23 15.43 8.61 -1.55
C ILE A 23 15.45 7.66 -2.76
N LEU A 24 16.30 6.63 -2.69
CA LEU A 24 16.29 5.52 -3.63
C LEU A 24 14.93 4.79 -3.59
N PRO A 25 14.35 4.40 -4.73
CA PRO A 25 13.05 3.73 -4.77
C PRO A 25 12.88 2.53 -3.85
N SER A 26 13.91 1.69 -3.73
CA SER A 26 13.92 0.52 -2.83
C SER A 26 13.79 0.91 -1.36
N ASN A 27 14.49 1.97 -0.94
CA ASN A 27 14.40 2.50 0.42
C ASN A 27 13.00 3.05 0.69
N LEU A 28 12.42 3.81 -0.24
CA LEU A 28 11.07 4.34 -0.10
C LEU A 28 10.07 3.19 0.07
N MET A 29 10.18 2.15 -0.76
CA MET A 29 9.31 0.98 -0.72
C MET A 29 9.40 0.27 0.63
N LYS A 30 10.62 0.04 1.13
CA LYS A 30 10.85 -0.55 2.46
C LYS A 30 10.25 0.28 3.60
N TYR A 31 10.46 1.59 3.60
CA TYR A 31 9.91 2.48 4.63
C TYR A 31 8.38 2.51 4.61
N LEU A 32 7.80 2.57 3.41
CA LEU A 32 6.37 2.58 3.20
C LEU A 32 5.72 1.27 3.69
N PHE A 33 6.29 0.13 3.31
CA PHE A 33 5.86 -1.19 3.80
C PHE A 33 5.88 -1.25 5.33
N LEU A 34 7.00 -0.86 5.96
CA LEU A 34 7.13 -0.87 7.41
C LEU A 34 6.10 0.06 8.09
N ALA A 35 5.86 1.25 7.54
CA ALA A 35 4.90 2.19 8.08
C ALA A 35 3.46 1.65 8.02
N ILE A 36 3.11 0.95 6.94
CA ILE A 36 1.78 0.33 6.76
C ILE A 36 1.62 -0.88 7.69
N VAL A 37 2.57 -1.82 7.67
CA VAL A 37 2.48 -3.07 8.46
C VAL A 37 2.48 -2.82 9.96
N ARG A 38 3.14 -1.76 10.45
CA ARG A 38 3.08 -1.38 11.86
C ARG A 38 1.67 -0.99 12.34
N ARG A 39 0.80 -0.56 11.42
CA ARG A 39 -0.57 -0.10 11.71
C ARG A 39 -1.65 -1.08 11.23
N ALA A 40 -1.29 -2.06 10.42
CA ALA A 40 -2.23 -3.03 9.86
C ALA A 40 -2.51 -4.18 10.85
N ASP A 41 -3.70 -4.78 10.74
CA ASP A 41 -4.09 -5.96 11.50
C ASP A 41 -3.24 -7.17 11.10
N ASN A 42 -2.97 -8.09 12.04
CA ASN A 42 -2.09 -9.24 11.79
C ASN A 42 -2.58 -10.11 10.62
N ASN A 43 -3.89 -10.19 10.42
CA ASN A 43 -4.53 -11.00 9.37
C ASN A 43 -4.19 -10.54 7.95
N VAL A 44 -3.84 -9.27 7.76
CA VAL A 44 -3.51 -8.71 6.43
C VAL A 44 -2.01 -8.54 6.20
N LYS A 45 -1.17 -8.70 7.22
CA LYS A 45 0.28 -8.43 7.12
C LYS A 45 0.98 -9.36 6.13
N CYS A 46 0.60 -10.63 6.09
CA CYS A 46 1.16 -11.60 5.14
C CYS A 46 0.84 -11.21 3.70
N GLU A 47 -0.42 -10.85 3.42
CA GLU A 47 -0.84 -10.45 2.07
C GLU A 47 -0.16 -9.14 1.62
N ILE A 48 -0.03 -8.17 2.53
CA ILE A 48 0.71 -6.92 2.27
C ILE A 48 2.19 -7.20 2.01
N LEU A 49 2.81 -8.14 2.74
CA LEU A 49 4.22 -8.53 2.54
C LEU A 49 4.44 -9.16 1.17
N GLU A 50 3.57 -10.06 0.74
CA GLU A 50 3.64 -10.67 -0.59
C GLU A 50 3.58 -9.61 -1.69
N LYS A 51 2.65 -8.65 -1.59
CA LYS A 51 2.58 -7.53 -2.53
C LYS A 51 3.78 -6.61 -2.45
N ALA A 52 4.31 -6.34 -1.27
CA ALA A 52 5.51 -5.53 -1.12
C ALA A 52 6.70 -6.17 -1.85
N ALA A 53 6.92 -7.48 -1.69
CA ALA A 53 7.98 -8.21 -2.39
C ALA A 53 7.81 -8.20 -3.91
N GLU A 54 6.57 -8.41 -4.40
CA GLU A 54 6.24 -8.37 -5.83
C GLU A 54 6.56 -6.98 -6.44
N PHE A 55 6.11 -5.91 -5.80
CA PHE A 55 6.31 -4.55 -6.31
C PHE A 55 7.73 -4.02 -6.11
N GLU A 56 8.44 -4.43 -5.05
CA GLU A 56 9.85 -4.10 -4.86
C GLU A 56 10.70 -4.71 -5.98
N HIS A 57 10.53 -6.00 -6.27
CA HIS A 57 11.24 -6.67 -7.36
C HIS A 57 10.97 -6.00 -8.72
N ARG A 58 9.70 -5.67 -8.99
CA ARG A 58 9.30 -4.97 -10.21
C ARG A 58 9.85 -3.56 -10.30
N SER A 59 9.96 -2.84 -9.18
CA SER A 59 10.53 -1.49 -9.13
C SER A 59 12.02 -1.48 -9.51
N VAL A 60 12.74 -2.57 -9.25
CA VAL A 60 14.16 -2.72 -9.62
C VAL A 60 14.36 -3.09 -11.09
N ILE A 61 13.48 -3.92 -11.66
CA ILE A 61 13.61 -4.44 -13.04
C ILE A 61 12.88 -3.54 -14.06
N GLY A 62 11.80 -2.90 -13.64
CA GLY A 62 10.92 -2.10 -14.49
C GLY A 62 11.42 -0.69 -14.72
N SER A 63 10.81 -0.03 -15.73
CA SER A 63 10.98 1.41 -15.93
C SER A 63 9.97 2.18 -15.08
N LYS A 64 10.41 3.32 -14.51
CA LYS A 64 9.61 4.23 -13.67
C LYS A 64 9.13 3.62 -12.34
N ALA A 65 10.06 3.53 -11.38
CA ALA A 65 9.80 3.09 -10.01
C ALA A 65 8.57 3.71 -9.33
N ILE A 66 8.25 4.98 -9.61
CA ILE A 66 7.07 5.67 -9.08
C ILE A 66 5.76 4.90 -9.34
N ILE A 67 5.61 4.30 -10.53
CA ILE A 67 4.39 3.57 -10.92
C ILE A 67 4.24 2.31 -10.06
N HIS A 68 5.34 1.61 -9.81
CA HIS A 68 5.33 0.40 -9.00
C HIS A 68 5.05 0.70 -7.52
N ILE A 69 5.60 1.80 -7.00
CA ILE A 69 5.36 2.23 -5.62
C ILE A 69 3.90 2.68 -5.44
N GLU A 70 3.36 3.42 -6.40
CA GLU A 70 1.96 3.84 -6.39
C GLU A 70 1.01 2.62 -6.44
N ALA A 71 1.29 1.66 -7.33
CA ALA A 71 0.52 0.43 -7.43
C ALA A 71 0.54 -0.39 -6.13
N PHE A 72 1.68 -0.41 -5.42
CA PHE A 72 1.75 -1.03 -4.10
C PHE A 72 0.84 -0.33 -3.09
N VAL A 73 0.83 1.00 -3.03
CA VAL A 73 -0.03 1.75 -2.10
C VAL A 73 -1.50 1.39 -2.34
N ILE A 74 -1.93 1.39 -3.60
CA ILE A 74 -3.31 1.04 -3.98
C ILE A 74 -3.65 -0.39 -3.54
N ASN A 75 -2.74 -1.34 -3.74
CA ASN A 75 -2.94 -2.73 -3.30
C ASN A 75 -3.05 -2.83 -1.78
N ALA A 76 -2.17 -2.15 -1.03
CA ALA A 76 -2.23 -2.15 0.42
C ALA A 76 -3.55 -1.53 0.94
N MET A 77 -3.99 -0.42 0.33
CA MET A 77 -5.29 0.20 0.66
C MET A 77 -6.47 -0.74 0.39
N TYR A 78 -6.44 -1.43 -0.76
CA TYR A 78 -7.47 -2.40 -1.13
C TYR A 78 -7.53 -3.58 -0.15
N ILE A 79 -6.38 -4.19 0.20
CA ILE A 79 -6.30 -5.31 1.14
C ILE A 79 -6.88 -4.91 2.51
N ILE A 80 -6.46 -3.75 3.02
CA ILE A 80 -6.92 -3.23 4.32
C ILE A 80 -8.42 -2.92 4.27
N GLY A 81 -8.90 -2.30 3.19
CA GLY A 81 -10.32 -1.97 3.00
C GLY A 81 -11.20 -3.22 2.97
N ARG A 82 -10.81 -4.22 2.16
CA ARG A 82 -11.52 -5.50 2.04
C ARG A 82 -11.57 -6.25 3.37
N HIS A 83 -10.49 -6.26 4.15
CA HIS A 83 -10.49 -6.93 5.46
C HIS A 83 -11.42 -6.24 6.47
N LYS A 84 -11.41 -4.90 6.50
CA LYS A 84 -12.32 -4.13 7.37
C LYS A 84 -13.79 -4.36 7.02
N GLU A 85 -14.12 -4.45 5.74
CA GLU A 85 -15.48 -4.75 5.28
C GLU A 85 -15.92 -6.17 5.67
N GLY A 86 -15.02 -7.16 5.56
CA GLY A 86 -15.29 -8.54 6.02
C GLY A 86 -15.60 -8.63 7.53
N LEU A 87 -14.86 -7.88 8.36
CA LEU A 87 -15.09 -7.84 9.81
C LEU A 87 -16.42 -7.16 10.21
N ASN A 88 -16.87 -6.17 9.43
CA ASN A 88 -18.15 -5.51 9.66
C ASN A 88 -19.35 -6.41 9.32
N GLN A 89 -19.17 -7.41 8.46
CA GLN A 89 -20.23 -8.35 8.09
C GLN A 89 -20.42 -9.43 9.17
N GLU A 90 -19.34 -9.91 9.79
CA GLU A 90 -19.36 -10.93 10.85
C GLU A 90 -19.96 -10.43 12.19
N SER A 91 -20.09 -9.11 12.35
CA SER A 91 -20.64 -8.49 13.57
C SER A 91 -22.16 -8.23 13.52
N MET A 92 -22.85 -8.66 12.46
CA MET A 92 -24.31 -8.55 12.30
C MET A 92 -25.07 -9.88 12.41
N ASP A 93 -24.38 -11.01 12.62
CA ASP A 93 -25.01 -12.32 12.80
C ASP A 93 -25.00 -12.73 14.29
N ILE A 94 -25.80 -12.03 15.11
CA ILE A 94 -26.31 -12.58 16.38
C ILE A 94 -27.79 -12.18 16.50
N ASP A 95 -28.66 -13.06 16.01
CA ASP A 95 -30.04 -13.25 16.49
C ASP A 95 -30.16 -14.69 17.00
#